data_AF-A0A0G0MX43-F1
#
_entry.id   AF-A0A0G0MX43-F1
#
_cell.length_a   1.000
_cell.length_b   1.000
_cell.length_c   1.000
_cell.angle_alpha   90.00
_cell.angle_beta   90.00
_cell.angle_gamma   90.00
#
_symmetry.space_group_name_H-M   'P 1'
#
loop_
_entity.id
_entity.type
_entity.pdbx_description
1 polymer ?
#
loop_
_entity_poly.entity_id
_entity_poly.type
_entity_poly.pdbx_seq_one_letter_code
_entity_poly.pdbx_strand_id
1 'polypeptide(L)'
;MTNKLLQNVRKLSGKGFTLVELLIVIALISILSVAVLATINPIEQSNKARDARVQNDAAEVLNAYERYYTNSATYPWMDVTGSTILSVDEAYSGRSSMVGFGLCGTLTATGVSQTTGCDTQTTPGKLIETQELKESFLSKTYTRVQADPAWTFQDELYAVKTDNTAGNSIFVCYVPKAKANRNPPAAATWKLKSLAVTGTDNVGVATQVIDATVAQMAAATYVTLAADDTLFRCVPE
;
A
#
# COMPACT_ATOMS: atom_id res chain seq x y z
N MET A 1 -44.30 -19.17 -63.87
CA MET A 1 -44.30 -18.20 -62.75
C MET A 1 -42.86 -17.98 -62.33
N THR A 2 -42.42 -16.74 -62.43
CA THR A 2 -41.03 -16.26 -62.41
C THR A 2 -40.42 -16.22 -61.01
N ASN A 3 -39.32 -16.96 -60.79
CA ASN A 3 -38.43 -16.79 -59.64
C ASN A 3 -37.47 -15.60 -59.92
N LYS A 4 -37.78 -14.43 -59.36
CA LYS A 4 -36.95 -13.22 -59.37
C LYS A 4 -36.92 -12.63 -57.95
N LEU A 5 -36.20 -13.27 -57.01
CA LEU A 5 -36.02 -12.72 -55.66
C LEU A 5 -34.60 -12.80 -55.11
N LEU A 6 -33.57 -13.12 -55.90
CA LEU A 6 -32.20 -13.20 -55.40
C LEU A 6 -31.18 -12.57 -56.36
N GLN A 7 -31.24 -11.25 -56.54
CA GLN A 7 -30.12 -10.50 -57.11
C GLN A 7 -29.96 -9.16 -56.38
N ASN A 8 -29.25 -9.18 -55.25
CA ASN A 8 -28.55 -8.02 -54.71
C ASN A 8 -27.60 -8.43 -53.57
N VAL A 9 -26.63 -9.30 -53.86
CA VAL A 9 -25.38 -9.34 -53.08
C VAL A 9 -24.36 -8.58 -53.91
N ARG A 10 -24.25 -7.27 -53.67
CA ARG A 10 -23.18 -6.46 -54.25
C ARG A 10 -21.85 -7.09 -53.83
N LYS A 11 -21.07 -7.58 -54.81
CA LYS A 11 -19.65 -7.90 -54.62
C LYS A 11 -18.95 -6.62 -54.13
N LEU A 12 -18.73 -6.52 -52.83
CA LEU A 12 -17.73 -5.62 -52.29
C LEU A 12 -16.39 -6.18 -52.75
N SER A 13 -15.82 -5.56 -53.79
CA SER A 13 -14.47 -5.83 -54.26
C SER A 13 -13.50 -5.44 -53.13
N GLY A 14 -13.22 -6.38 -52.23
CA GLY A 14 -12.23 -6.24 -51.19
C GLY A 14 -10.85 -6.17 -51.83
N LYS A 15 -10.31 -4.96 -51.96
CA LYS A 15 -8.90 -4.73 -52.25
C LYS A 15 -8.10 -5.33 -51.08
N GLY A 16 -7.43 -6.45 -51.31
CA GLY A 16 -6.49 -7.02 -50.34
C GLY A 16 -5.30 -6.08 -50.16
N PHE A 17 -4.77 -6.01 -48.94
CA PHE A 17 -3.52 -5.30 -48.65
C PHE A 17 -2.38 -5.83 -49.52
N THR A 18 -1.57 -4.95 -50.09
CA THR A 18 -0.36 -5.38 -50.78
C THR A 18 0.70 -5.82 -49.76
N LEU A 19 1.57 -6.76 -50.14
CA LEU A 19 2.70 -7.18 -49.29
C LEU A 19 3.61 -6.00 -48.91
N VAL A 20 3.76 -5.03 -49.82
CA VAL A 20 4.58 -3.83 -49.60
C VAL A 20 3.95 -2.92 -48.54
N GLU A 21 2.63 -2.74 -48.57
CA GLU A 21 1.93 -1.95 -47.54
C GLU A 21 2.09 -2.57 -46.15
N LEU A 22 1.96 -3.89 -46.03
CA LEU A 22 2.14 -4.56 -44.74
C LEU A 22 3.58 -4.44 -44.22
N LEU A 23 4.57 -4.52 -45.12
CA LEU A 23 5.99 -4.43 -44.77
C LEU A 23 6.37 -3.03 -44.27
N ILE A 24 5.86 -1.97 -44.90
CA ILE A 24 6.09 -0.59 -44.45
C ILE A 24 5.44 -0.37 -43.07
N VAL A 25 4.24 -0.90 -42.83
CA VAL A 25 3.53 -0.73 -41.55
C VAL A 25 4.30 -1.35 -40.39
N ILE A 26 4.78 -2.59 -40.52
CA ILE A 26 5.56 -3.21 -39.45
C ILE A 26 6.90 -2.51 -39.21
N ALA A 27 7.51 -1.95 -40.26
CA ALA A 27 8.73 -1.14 -40.15
C ALA A 27 8.47 0.19 -39.43
N LEU A 28 7.32 0.84 -39.68
CA LEU A 28 6.94 2.07 -39.00
C LEU A 28 6.55 1.81 -37.53
N ILE A 29 5.78 0.76 -37.25
CA ILE A 29 5.39 0.40 -35.88
C ILE A 29 6.62 0.10 -35.03
N SER A 30 7.63 -0.58 -35.57
CA SER A 30 8.85 -0.90 -34.80
C SER A 30 9.62 0.36 -34.40
N ILE A 31 9.81 1.31 -35.32
CA ILE A 31 10.50 2.58 -35.05
C ILE A 31 9.73 3.42 -34.02
N LEU A 32 8.42 3.57 -34.18
CA LEU A 32 7.59 4.33 -33.25
C LEU A 32 7.55 3.68 -31.87
N SER A 33 7.49 2.35 -31.79
CA SER A 33 7.43 1.62 -30.51
C SER A 33 8.70 1.84 -29.68
N VAL A 34 9.88 1.81 -30.32
CA VAL A 34 11.16 2.08 -29.63
C VAL A 34 11.21 3.52 -29.11
N ALA A 35 10.75 4.49 -29.92
CA ALA A 35 10.72 5.89 -29.51
C ALA A 35 9.81 6.12 -28.30
N VAL A 36 8.62 5.50 -28.25
CA VAL A 36 7.71 5.61 -27.11
C VAL A 36 8.30 4.98 -25.85
N LEU A 37 8.86 3.77 -25.94
CA LEU A 37 9.46 3.09 -24.79
C LEU A 37 10.68 3.85 -24.23
N ALA A 38 11.43 4.56 -25.06
CA ALA A 38 12.53 5.41 -24.60
C ALA A 38 12.06 6.59 -23.72
N THR A 39 10.80 7.00 -23.83
CA THR A 39 10.23 8.11 -23.04
C THR A 39 9.55 7.67 -21.74
N ILE A 40 9.19 6.39 -21.60
CA ILE A 40 8.50 5.86 -20.43
C ILE A 40 9.52 5.15 -19.54
N ASN A 41 9.56 5.51 -18.26
CA ASN A 41 10.28 4.72 -17.26
C ASN A 41 9.37 3.60 -16.73
N PRO A 42 9.52 2.33 -17.17
CA PRO A 42 8.64 1.24 -16.76
C PRO A 42 8.69 0.97 -15.26
N ILE A 43 9.84 1.20 -14.62
CA ILE A 43 10.03 1.01 -13.19
C ILE A 43 9.19 2.03 -12.41
N GLU A 44 9.21 3.30 -12.82
CA GLU A 44 8.41 4.34 -12.18
C GLU A 44 6.90 4.07 -12.33
N GLN A 45 6.46 3.57 -13.50
CA GLN A 45 5.05 3.22 -13.69
C GLN A 45 4.62 2.03 -12.81
N SER A 46 5.48 1.01 -12.71
CA SER A 46 5.25 -0.11 -11.78
C SER A 46 5.18 0.36 -10.32
N ASN A 47 6.06 1.29 -9.92
CA ASN A 47 6.03 1.85 -8.58
C ASN A 47 4.77 2.68 -8.30
N LYS A 48 4.28 3.45 -9.28
CA LYS A 48 3.00 4.17 -9.17
C LYS A 48 1.83 3.22 -8.99
N ALA A 49 1.79 2.14 -9.77
CA ALA A 49 0.76 1.10 -9.64
C ALA A 49 0.81 0.40 -8.28
N ARG A 50 2.02 0.09 -7.78
CA ARG A 50 2.21 -0.43 -6.41
C ARG A 50 1.67 0.55 -5.38
N ASP A 51 2.10 1.81 -5.42
CA ASP A 51 1.73 2.80 -4.41
C ASP A 51 0.21 3.04 -4.40
N ALA A 52 -0.46 3.03 -5.55
CA ALA A 52 -1.93 3.10 -5.63
C ALA A 52 -2.60 1.87 -4.99
N ARG A 53 -2.05 0.68 -5.22
CA ARG A 53 -2.54 -0.55 -4.58
C ARG A 53 -2.35 -0.51 -3.06
N VAL A 54 -1.17 -0.12 -2.60
CA VAL A 54 -0.85 -0.04 -1.16
C VAL A 54 -1.69 1.04 -0.47
N GLN A 55 -1.98 2.15 -1.14
CA GLN A 55 -2.90 3.16 -0.63
C GLN A 55 -4.31 2.60 -0.39
N ASN A 56 -4.84 1.84 -1.35
CA ASN A 56 -6.16 1.21 -1.21
C ASN A 56 -6.16 0.14 -0.11
N ASP A 57 -5.09 -0.67 -0.04
CA ASP A 57 -4.93 -1.67 1.01
C ASP A 57 -4.85 -0.99 2.40
N ALA A 58 -4.15 0.14 2.53
CA ALA A 58 -4.06 0.93 3.77
C ALA A 58 -5.41 1.50 4.19
N ALA A 59 -6.20 2.02 3.25
CA ALA A 59 -7.56 2.48 3.51
C ALA A 59 -8.48 1.35 3.97
N GLU A 60 -8.34 0.16 3.38
CA GLU A 60 -9.14 -1.00 3.81
C GLU A 60 -8.75 -1.50 5.21
N VAL A 61 -7.45 -1.46 5.55
CA VAL A 61 -6.98 -1.76 6.91
C VAL A 61 -7.53 -0.74 7.92
N LEU A 62 -7.53 0.55 7.58
CA LEU A 62 -8.11 1.58 8.44
C LEU A 62 -9.61 1.33 8.68
N ASN A 63 -10.37 1.08 7.61
CA ASN A 63 -11.78 0.72 7.73
C ASN A 63 -12.00 -0.56 8.57
N ALA A 64 -11.07 -1.51 8.51
CA ALA A 64 -11.13 -2.71 9.35
C ALA A 64 -10.90 -2.39 10.83
N TYR A 65 -10.03 -1.42 11.18
CA TYR A 65 -9.92 -0.94 12.55
C TYR A 65 -11.21 -0.32 13.06
N GLU A 66 -11.88 0.51 12.25
CA GLU A 66 -13.16 1.12 12.62
C GLU A 66 -14.27 0.09 12.85
N ARG A 67 -14.37 -0.92 11.97
CA ARG A 67 -15.34 -2.01 12.15
C ARG A 67 -15.02 -2.85 13.38
N TYR A 68 -13.75 -3.19 13.58
CA TYR A 68 -13.30 -3.93 14.76
C TYR A 68 -13.64 -3.19 16.06
N TYR A 69 -13.39 -1.88 16.10
CA TYR A 69 -13.73 -1.03 17.24
C TYR A 69 -15.24 -0.99 17.48
N THR A 70 -16.03 -0.84 16.42
CA THR A 70 -17.50 -0.85 16.51
C THR A 70 -18.03 -2.15 17.14
N ASN A 71 -17.37 -3.28 16.87
CA ASN A 71 -17.79 -4.60 17.35
C ASN A 71 -17.22 -4.96 18.73
N SER A 72 -15.99 -4.50 19.04
CA SER A 72 -15.22 -4.99 20.19
C SER A 72 -14.88 -3.90 21.23
N ALA A 73 -15.25 -2.64 20.96
CA ALA A 73 -14.93 -1.45 21.77
C ALA A 73 -13.43 -1.30 22.13
N THR A 74 -12.56 -1.96 21.37
CA THR A 74 -11.11 -2.04 21.55
C THR A 74 -10.47 -2.10 20.16
N TYR A 75 -9.16 -1.92 20.09
CA TYR A 75 -8.39 -2.10 18.86
C TYR A 75 -7.55 -3.37 18.89
N PRO A 76 -7.11 -3.91 17.74
CA PRO A 76 -6.34 -5.14 17.68
C PRO A 76 -5.08 -5.18 18.55
N TRP A 77 -4.44 -4.03 18.80
CA TRP A 77 -3.25 -3.93 19.67
C TRP A 77 -3.56 -3.99 21.17
N MET A 78 -4.83 -3.85 21.55
CA MET A 78 -5.29 -3.92 22.94
C MET A 78 -5.68 -5.36 23.32
N ASP A 79 -6.16 -6.14 22.35
CA ASP A 79 -6.66 -7.50 22.55
C ASP A 79 -5.58 -8.57 22.31
N VAL A 80 -4.35 -8.29 22.72
CA VAL A 80 -3.22 -9.24 22.67
C VAL A 80 -2.67 -9.50 24.06
N THR A 81 -2.17 -10.71 24.28
CA THR A 81 -1.69 -11.15 25.59
C THR A 81 -0.51 -10.30 26.05
N GLY A 82 -0.62 -9.64 27.21
CA GLY A 82 0.47 -8.83 27.75
C GLY A 82 0.61 -7.47 27.06
N SER A 83 -0.43 -6.98 26.39
CA SER A 83 -0.48 -5.58 25.96
C SER A 83 -0.28 -4.64 27.15
N THR A 84 0.61 -3.67 26.97
CA THR A 84 0.77 -2.54 27.89
C THR A 84 -0.14 -1.36 27.52
N ILE A 85 -0.81 -1.44 26.36
CA ILE A 85 -1.74 -0.45 25.85
C ILE A 85 -3.14 -1.00 26.05
N LEU A 86 -3.83 -0.47 27.06
CA LEU A 86 -5.09 -1.01 27.54
C LEU A 86 -6.24 0.00 27.40
N SER A 87 -5.93 1.25 27.02
CA SER A 87 -6.94 2.27 26.75
C SER A 87 -7.01 2.63 25.27
N VAL A 88 -8.22 2.99 24.83
CA VAL A 88 -8.50 3.46 23.46
C VAL A 88 -7.90 4.84 23.18
N ASP A 89 -7.61 5.59 24.25
CA ASP A 89 -7.04 6.95 24.20
C ASP A 89 -5.51 6.97 24.23
N GLU A 90 -4.88 5.80 24.40
CA GLU A 90 -3.43 5.67 24.40
C GLU A 90 -2.87 5.65 22.98
N ALA A 91 -1.74 6.32 22.78
CA ALA A 91 -1.03 6.31 21.52
C ALA A 91 -0.43 4.93 21.21
N TYR A 92 -0.37 4.58 19.93
CA TYR A 92 0.18 3.32 19.44
C TYR A 92 0.87 3.52 18.10
N SER A 93 1.97 2.81 17.86
CA SER A 93 2.48 2.59 16.52
C SER A 93 3.02 1.17 16.32
N GLY A 94 2.80 0.61 15.14
CA GLY A 94 3.22 -0.73 14.81
C GLY A 94 3.26 -0.99 13.32
N ARG A 95 4.00 -2.03 12.92
CA ARG A 95 4.14 -2.45 11.51
C ARG A 95 3.22 -3.61 11.21
N SER A 96 2.89 -3.81 9.94
CA SER A 96 2.03 -4.90 9.47
C SER A 96 2.52 -6.30 9.82
N SER A 97 3.82 -6.49 10.05
CA SER A 97 4.44 -7.73 10.49
C SER A 97 4.39 -7.95 12.01
N MET A 98 3.91 -6.97 12.78
CA MET A 98 3.94 -6.99 14.23
C MET A 98 2.61 -7.41 14.85
N VAL A 99 2.71 -8.05 16.01
CA VAL A 99 1.58 -8.40 16.85
C VAL A 99 0.92 -7.11 17.36
N GLY A 100 -0.41 -7.08 17.28
CA GLY A 100 -1.23 -5.92 17.57
C GLY A 100 -1.59 -5.06 16.36
N PHE A 101 -0.87 -5.17 15.23
CA PHE A 101 -1.33 -4.55 13.98
C PHE A 101 -2.64 -5.19 13.49
N GLY A 102 -2.85 -6.48 13.80
CA GLY A 102 -4.08 -7.19 13.48
C GLY A 102 -4.06 -7.98 12.17
N LEU A 103 -2.98 -7.92 11.39
CA LEU A 103 -2.75 -8.81 10.24
C LEU A 103 -2.11 -10.14 10.66
N CYS A 104 -1.14 -10.06 11.54
CA CYS A 104 -0.24 -11.15 11.89
C CYS A 104 -0.22 -11.36 13.40
N GLY A 105 -0.24 -12.62 13.83
CA GLY A 105 0.21 -13.01 15.16
C GLY A 105 -0.74 -13.95 15.91
N THR A 106 -0.16 -14.97 16.56
CA THR A 106 -0.76 -15.61 17.73
C THR A 106 -0.68 -14.67 18.93
N LEU A 107 -1.59 -14.82 19.90
CA LEU A 107 -1.76 -13.97 21.10
C LEU A 107 -0.50 -13.85 21.97
N THR A 108 0.49 -13.11 21.49
CA THR A 108 1.75 -12.71 22.14
C THR A 108 1.70 -11.20 22.42
N ALA A 109 2.73 -10.64 23.05
CA ALA A 109 2.75 -9.23 23.47
C ALA A 109 2.70 -8.25 22.29
N THR A 110 2.03 -7.11 22.50
CA THR A 110 2.02 -5.96 21.58
C THR A 110 3.44 -5.51 21.30
N GLY A 111 3.73 -5.12 20.05
CA GLY A 111 5.04 -4.58 19.73
C GLY A 111 6.10 -5.63 19.38
N VAL A 112 5.73 -6.91 19.34
CA VAL A 112 6.63 -8.00 18.93
C VAL A 112 6.54 -8.21 17.42
N SER A 113 7.68 -8.21 16.73
CA SER A 113 7.76 -8.57 15.31
C SER A 113 7.61 -10.08 15.13
N GLN A 114 6.76 -10.53 14.21
CA GLN A 114 6.72 -11.95 13.86
C GLN A 114 8.03 -12.39 13.22
N THR A 115 8.44 -13.62 13.53
CA THR A 115 9.63 -14.27 12.94
C THR A 115 9.26 -15.26 11.84
N THR A 116 7.98 -15.62 11.71
CA THR A 116 7.45 -16.52 10.69
C THR A 116 6.39 -15.79 9.86
N GLY A 117 6.34 -16.06 8.55
CA GLY A 117 5.35 -15.47 7.66
C GLY A 117 3.92 -15.77 8.11
N CYS A 118 3.02 -14.81 7.91
CA CYS A 118 1.66 -14.87 8.43
C CYS A 118 0.75 -15.67 7.48
N ASP A 119 0.03 -16.65 8.03
CA ASP A 119 -1.02 -17.37 7.30
C ASP A 119 -2.25 -17.60 8.19
N THR A 120 -3.35 -18.02 7.58
CA THR A 120 -4.64 -18.21 8.23
C THR A 120 -4.69 -19.42 9.16
N GLN A 121 -3.74 -20.34 9.06
CA GLN A 121 -3.77 -21.63 9.75
C GLN A 121 -2.90 -21.64 11.01
N THR A 122 -1.86 -20.81 11.05
CA THR A 122 -0.85 -20.85 12.11
C THR A 122 -0.81 -19.58 12.95
N THR A 123 -0.97 -18.40 12.34
CA THR A 123 -0.79 -17.10 13.02
C THR A 123 -1.72 -15.99 12.50
N PRO A 124 -3.04 -16.22 12.37
CA PRO A 124 -3.95 -15.18 11.90
C PRO A 124 -4.02 -14.03 12.93
N GLY A 125 -3.88 -12.80 12.46
CA GLY A 125 -4.11 -11.63 13.32
C GLY A 125 -5.59 -11.35 13.54
N LYS A 126 -5.92 -10.56 14.57
CA LYS A 126 -7.29 -10.25 15.00
C LYS A 126 -8.22 -9.76 13.90
N LEU A 127 -7.75 -8.91 12.98
CA LEU A 127 -8.59 -8.41 11.90
C LEU A 127 -8.98 -9.51 10.91
N ILE A 128 -8.14 -10.53 10.74
CA ILE A 128 -8.43 -11.68 9.90
C ILE A 128 -9.36 -12.65 10.64
N GLU A 129 -9.05 -12.97 11.90
CA GLU A 129 -9.85 -13.89 12.72
C GLU A 129 -11.30 -13.43 12.91
N THR A 130 -11.49 -12.12 13.11
CA THR A 130 -12.81 -11.51 13.29
C THR A 130 -13.51 -11.17 11.98
N GLN A 131 -12.91 -11.53 10.83
CA GLN A 131 -13.43 -11.28 9.48
C GLN A 131 -13.62 -9.79 9.15
N GLU A 132 -12.96 -8.90 9.90
CA GLU A 132 -12.93 -7.48 9.58
C GLU A 132 -12.03 -7.19 8.39
N LEU A 133 -11.12 -8.09 8.05
CA LEU A 133 -10.26 -7.97 6.90
C LEU A 133 -10.10 -9.31 6.19
N LYS A 134 -10.04 -9.27 4.85
CA LYS A 134 -9.95 -10.48 4.03
C LYS A 134 -8.61 -11.18 4.21
N GLU A 135 -8.62 -12.50 4.24
CA GLU A 135 -7.42 -13.35 4.29
C GLU A 135 -6.41 -13.07 3.17
N SER A 136 -6.86 -12.58 2.01
CA SER A 136 -5.98 -12.19 0.90
C SER A 136 -4.94 -11.12 1.25
N PHE A 137 -5.13 -10.41 2.36
CA PHE A 137 -4.15 -9.45 2.88
C PHE A 137 -2.89 -10.14 3.43
N LEU A 138 -2.98 -11.42 3.81
CA LEU A 138 -1.84 -12.20 4.30
C LEU A 138 -0.84 -12.57 3.20
N SER A 139 -1.27 -12.61 1.93
CA SER A 139 -0.41 -12.94 0.79
C SER A 139 0.31 -11.71 0.20
N LYS A 140 0.29 -10.58 0.88
CA LYS A 140 0.79 -9.30 0.36
C LYS A 140 2.24 -9.07 0.79
N THR A 141 2.93 -8.16 0.11
CA THR A 141 4.36 -7.93 0.40
C THR A 141 4.59 -7.30 1.79
N TYR A 142 3.62 -6.53 2.30
CA TYR A 142 3.70 -5.90 3.63
C TYR A 142 3.55 -6.88 4.80
N THR A 143 3.13 -8.13 4.58
CA THR A 143 3.04 -9.15 5.64
C THR A 143 4.30 -10.02 5.72
N ARG A 144 5.31 -9.74 4.88
CA ARG A 144 6.63 -10.37 5.02
C ARG A 144 7.23 -9.99 6.38
N VAL A 145 8.01 -10.92 6.92
CA VAL A 145 8.69 -10.76 8.21
C VAL A 145 10.20 -10.63 8.01
N GLN A 146 10.92 -10.10 9.00
CA GLN A 146 12.36 -9.88 8.93
C GLN A 146 13.20 -11.13 8.60
N ALA A 147 12.67 -12.33 8.88
CA ALA A 147 13.33 -13.59 8.51
C ALA A 147 13.27 -13.90 7.00
N ASP A 148 12.38 -13.27 6.23
CA ASP A 148 12.28 -13.44 4.78
C ASP A 148 13.41 -12.63 4.09
N PRO A 149 14.24 -13.24 3.22
CA PRO A 149 15.34 -12.54 2.55
C PRO A 149 14.88 -11.42 1.60
N ALA A 150 13.63 -11.44 1.17
CA ALA A 150 13.02 -10.41 0.33
C ALA A 150 12.20 -9.39 1.15
N TRP A 151 12.30 -9.43 2.48
CA TRP A 151 11.69 -8.45 3.35
C TRP A 151 12.44 -7.12 3.28
N THR A 152 11.68 -6.04 3.20
CA THR A 152 12.20 -4.69 3.40
C THR A 152 11.19 -3.92 4.22
N PHE A 153 11.66 -3.14 5.19
CA PHE A 153 10.76 -2.30 5.99
C PHE A 153 9.94 -1.31 5.12
N GLN A 154 10.46 -0.88 3.96
CA GLN A 154 9.75 0.00 3.02
C GLN A 154 8.52 -0.65 2.38
N ASP A 155 8.43 -1.98 2.48
CA ASP A 155 7.30 -2.73 2.00
C ASP A 155 6.18 -2.88 3.02
N GLU A 156 6.39 -2.51 4.29
CA GLU A 156 5.42 -2.65 5.36
C GLU A 156 4.39 -1.51 5.40
N LEU A 157 3.25 -1.79 6.02
CA LEU A 157 2.30 -0.78 6.48
C LEU A 157 2.62 -0.42 7.93
N TYR A 158 2.32 0.82 8.29
CA TYR A 158 2.54 1.38 9.61
C TYR A 158 1.21 1.90 10.14
N ALA A 159 0.71 1.31 11.22
CA ALA A 159 -0.42 1.83 11.95
C ALA A 159 0.09 2.85 12.96
N VAL A 160 -0.56 4.01 13.04
CA VAL A 160 -0.21 5.06 13.97
C VAL A 160 -1.49 5.64 14.57
N LYS A 161 -1.60 5.58 15.89
CA LYS A 161 -2.68 6.12 16.69
C LYS A 161 -2.13 7.26 17.53
N THR A 162 -2.66 8.46 17.40
CA THR A 162 -2.34 9.56 18.32
C THR A 162 -3.18 9.46 19.59
N ASP A 163 -2.67 9.98 20.71
CA ASP A 163 -3.41 10.03 21.97
C ASP A 163 -4.53 11.07 21.94
N ASN A 164 -5.32 11.13 23.02
CA ASN A 164 -6.39 12.10 23.20
C ASN A 164 -5.95 13.58 23.22
N THR A 165 -4.66 13.85 23.44
CA THR A 165 -4.10 15.20 23.46
C THR A 165 -3.67 15.64 22.05
N ALA A 166 -3.38 14.67 21.17
CA ALA A 166 -2.99 14.84 19.78
C ALA A 166 -4.10 14.44 18.78
N GLY A 167 -5.37 14.64 19.15
CA GLY A 167 -6.53 14.53 18.27
C GLY A 167 -7.20 13.16 18.22
N ASN A 168 -6.64 12.15 18.90
CA ASN A 168 -7.18 10.80 18.97
C ASN A 168 -7.39 10.11 17.61
N SER A 169 -6.58 10.40 16.60
CA SER A 169 -6.77 9.90 15.23
C SER A 169 -5.97 8.63 14.92
N ILE A 170 -6.50 7.80 14.02
CA ILE A 170 -5.79 6.63 13.45
C ILE A 170 -5.33 6.93 12.02
N PHE A 171 -4.10 6.50 11.74
CA PHE A 171 -3.50 6.56 10.42
C PHE A 171 -2.97 5.19 10.03
N VAL A 172 -3.16 4.83 8.76
CA VAL A 172 -2.41 3.74 8.14
C VAL A 172 -1.50 4.33 7.08
N CYS A 173 -0.20 4.17 7.33
CA CYS A 173 0.88 4.82 6.62
C CYS A 173 1.73 3.81 5.85
N TYR A 174 2.33 4.25 4.75
CA TYR A 174 3.27 3.45 3.97
C TYR A 174 4.36 4.33 3.36
N VAL A 175 5.49 3.72 3.02
CA VAL A 175 6.59 4.41 2.33
C VAL A 175 6.34 4.38 0.81
N PRO A 176 6.14 5.53 0.15
CA PRO A 176 5.94 5.57 -1.29
C PRO A 176 7.20 5.13 -2.04
N LYS A 177 7.05 4.30 -3.08
CA LYS A 177 8.15 3.88 -3.97
C LYS A 177 8.26 4.74 -5.23
N ALA A 178 7.16 5.31 -5.71
CA ALA A 178 7.16 6.17 -6.89
C ALA A 178 7.78 7.54 -6.57
N LYS A 179 8.68 8.02 -7.43
CA LYS A 179 9.28 9.36 -7.28
C LYS A 179 8.22 10.45 -7.28
N ALA A 180 7.17 10.31 -8.10
CA ALA A 180 6.05 11.25 -8.13
C ALA A 180 5.30 11.34 -6.78
N ASN A 181 5.29 10.26 -5.99
CA ASN A 181 4.64 10.22 -4.68
C ASN A 181 5.58 10.67 -3.55
N ARG A 182 6.88 10.83 -3.82
CA ARG A 182 7.89 11.34 -2.88
C ARG A 182 8.09 12.85 -2.97
N ASN A 183 7.67 13.46 -4.07
CA ASN A 183 7.77 14.89 -4.30
C ASN A 183 6.39 15.44 -4.73
N PRO A 184 5.45 15.62 -3.79
CA PRO A 184 4.15 16.19 -4.09
C PRO A 184 4.31 17.58 -4.74
N PRO A 185 3.61 17.87 -5.85
CA PRO A 185 3.56 19.23 -6.38
C PRO A 185 2.95 20.19 -5.34
N ALA A 186 3.24 21.49 -5.46
CA ALA A 186 2.73 22.49 -4.52
C ALA A 186 1.19 22.46 -4.37
N ALA A 187 0.48 22.12 -5.44
CA ALA A 187 -0.98 21.99 -5.49
C ALA A 187 -1.52 20.62 -5.03
N ALA A 188 -0.67 19.69 -4.56
CA ALA A 188 -1.14 18.40 -4.05
C ALA A 188 -2.01 18.59 -2.80
N THR A 189 -3.18 17.95 -2.80
CA THR A 189 -4.11 17.89 -1.66
C THR A 189 -3.64 16.97 -0.55
N TRP A 190 -2.62 16.16 -0.80
CA TRP A 190 -1.99 15.28 0.17
C TRP A 190 -0.58 15.77 0.48
N LYS A 191 -0.14 15.55 1.72
CA LYS A 191 1.23 15.81 2.17
C LYS A 191 1.87 14.51 2.63
N LEU A 192 3.19 14.45 2.53
CA LEU A 192 3.93 13.43 3.24
C LEU A 192 3.89 13.71 4.73
N LYS A 193 3.92 12.67 5.54
CA LYS A 193 3.92 12.73 6.99
C LYS A 193 5.30 12.36 7.52
N SER A 194 5.75 13.12 8.50
CA SER A 194 6.82 12.72 9.41
C SER A 194 6.17 12.13 10.64
N LEU A 195 6.62 10.94 11.02
CA LEU A 195 6.17 10.23 12.22
C LEU A 195 7.26 10.41 13.27
N ALA A 196 6.88 10.74 14.51
CA ALA A 196 7.78 10.52 15.64
C ALA A 196 7.19 9.44 16.54
N VAL A 197 8.07 8.55 16.97
CA VAL A 197 7.76 7.44 17.86
C VAL A 197 8.91 7.31 18.88
N THR A 198 8.63 6.71 20.03
CA THR A 198 9.65 6.50 21.06
C THR A 198 10.61 5.33 20.80
N GLY A 199 10.33 4.46 19.82
CA GLY A 199 11.16 3.30 19.48
C GLY A 199 11.97 3.45 18.19
N THR A 200 12.70 2.39 17.82
CA THR A 200 13.48 2.36 16.57
C THR A 200 12.58 2.11 15.36
N ASP A 201 13.03 2.50 14.17
CA ASP A 201 12.42 2.16 12.88
C ASP A 201 10.93 2.52 12.73
N ASN A 202 10.47 3.60 13.39
CA ASN A 202 9.07 4.05 13.40
C ASN A 202 8.07 3.07 14.08
N VAL A 203 8.54 2.33 15.09
CA VAL A 203 7.75 1.41 15.91
C VAL A 203 7.70 1.87 17.37
N GLY A 204 6.58 1.64 18.07
CA GLY A 204 6.47 1.85 19.52
C GLY A 204 5.23 2.65 19.91
N VAL A 205 5.44 3.75 20.62
CA VAL A 205 4.36 4.68 20.98
C VAL A 205 4.48 5.90 20.08
N ALA A 206 3.40 6.24 19.38
CA ALA A 206 3.36 7.44 18.56
C ALA A 206 3.42 8.69 19.43
N THR A 207 4.34 9.59 19.12
CA THR A 207 4.43 10.89 19.80
C THR A 207 3.92 12.02 18.92
N GLN A 208 3.99 11.88 17.58
CA GLN A 208 3.35 12.81 16.65
C GLN A 208 3.16 12.22 15.25
N VAL A 209 2.16 12.74 14.53
CA VAL A 209 1.95 12.53 13.09
C VAL A 209 1.70 13.90 12.45
N ILE A 210 2.72 14.48 11.84
CA ILE A 210 2.67 15.85 11.32
C ILE A 210 3.01 15.90 9.83
N ASP A 211 2.53 16.94 9.15
CA ASP A 211 2.93 17.21 7.77
C ASP A 211 4.44 17.46 7.69
N ALA A 212 5.08 16.80 6.74
CA ALA A 212 6.51 16.94 6.50
C ALA A 212 6.83 18.37 6.06
N THR A 213 7.85 18.95 6.69
CA THR A 213 8.39 20.25 6.29
C THR A 213 9.19 20.13 5.00
N VAL A 214 9.40 21.27 4.31
CA VAL A 214 10.25 21.32 3.11
C VAL A 214 11.67 20.82 3.38
N ALA A 215 12.21 21.11 4.56
CA ALA A 215 13.54 20.64 4.98
C ALA A 215 13.57 19.10 5.13
N GLN A 216 12.57 18.52 5.77
CA GLN A 216 12.45 17.06 5.89
C GLN A 216 12.27 16.40 4.53
N MET A 217 11.49 17.00 3.63
CA MET A 217 11.35 16.49 2.25
C MET A 217 12.67 16.53 1.48
N ALA A 218 13.53 17.51 1.72
CA ALA A 218 14.84 17.61 1.08
C ALA A 218 15.87 16.63 1.67
N ALA A 219 15.77 16.34 2.97
CA ALA A 219 16.65 15.41 3.67
C ALA A 219 16.20 13.93 3.59
N ALA A 220 14.95 13.69 3.18
CA ALA A 220 14.35 12.36 3.27
C ALA A 220 15.14 11.29 2.50
N THR A 221 15.54 10.23 3.21
CA THR A 221 16.13 9.03 2.62
C THR A 221 15.11 7.90 2.60
N TYR A 222 15.04 7.21 1.46
CA TYR A 222 14.15 6.06 1.24
C TYR A 222 14.99 4.79 1.08
N VAL A 223 16.12 4.71 1.81
CA VAL A 223 17.10 3.62 1.71
C VAL A 223 17.46 3.10 3.10
N THR A 224 17.60 4.00 4.08
CA THR A 224 17.81 3.69 5.49
C THR A 224 16.61 4.19 6.29
N LEU A 225 15.89 3.30 6.96
CA LEU A 225 14.75 3.67 7.79
C LEU A 225 15.17 4.17 9.17
N ALA A 226 15.93 5.27 9.23
CA ALA A 226 15.98 6.04 10.46
C ALA A 226 14.65 6.80 10.62
N ALA A 227 14.11 6.88 11.83
CA ALA A 227 12.85 7.55 12.14
C ALA A 227 12.81 9.00 11.63
N ASP A 228 13.96 9.67 11.65
CA ASP A 228 14.08 11.08 11.29
C ASP A 228 14.20 11.34 9.78
N ASP A 229 14.55 10.32 8.98
CA ASP A 229 14.87 10.48 7.56
C ASP A 229 13.81 9.89 6.61
N THR A 230 12.85 9.09 7.09
CA THR A 230 11.83 8.51 6.21
C THR A 230 10.52 9.29 6.27
N LEU A 231 9.93 9.54 5.10
CA LEU A 231 8.61 10.14 4.99
C LEU A 231 7.56 9.15 4.51
N PHE A 232 6.35 9.33 5.05
CA PHE A 232 5.24 8.41 4.88
C PHE A 232 4.09 9.06 4.13
N ARG A 233 3.31 8.25 3.42
CA ARG A 233 1.99 8.64 2.96
C ARG A 233 0.97 7.91 3.83
N CYS A 234 0.07 8.68 4.43
CA CYS A 234 -0.90 8.15 5.37
C CYS A 234 -2.32 8.35 4.85
N VAL A 235 -3.14 7.33 5.02
CA VAL A 235 -4.59 7.44 4.89
C VAL A 235 -5.12 7.92 6.24
N PRO A 236 -5.73 9.12 6.32
CA PRO A 236 -6.40 9.57 7.54
C PRO A 236 -7.75 8.86 7.70
N GLU A 237 -8.25 8.85 8.94
CA GLU A 237 -9.66 8.56 9.27
C GLU A 237 -10.65 9.52 8.58
#